data_AF-A0A0P1IBU4-F1
#
_entry.id   AF-A0A0P1IBU4-F1
#
_cell.length_a   1.000
_cell.length_b   1.000
_cell.length_c   1.000
_cell.angle_alpha   90.00
_cell.angle_beta   90.00
_cell.angle_gamma   90.00
#
_symmetry.space_group_name_H-M   'P 1'
#
loop_
_entity.id
_entity.type
_entity.pdbx_description
1 polymer ?
#
loop_
_entity_poly.entity_id
_entity_poly.type
_entity_poly.pdbx_seq_one_letter_code
_entity_poly.pdbx_strand_id
1 'polypeptide(L)' 'MFGFRNGAGFGSRKRVAFQFSGGDVAHAHAHLIPLLDKYDVTSRRYIEQEVITFKPIPNPGNNELRTFAKLIADALDR' A
#
# COMPACT_ATOMS: atom_id res chain seq x y z
N MET A 1 -7.46 17.49 -7.13
CA MET A 1 -6.39 18.19 -6.39
C MET A 1 -6.25 17.50 -5.03
N PHE A 2 -5.48 16.41 -4.96
CA PHE A 2 -5.22 15.73 -3.70
C PHE A 2 -4.05 16.42 -3.01
N GLY A 3 -4.37 17.42 -2.18
CA GLY A 3 -3.40 18.04 -1.30
C GLY A 3 -3.14 17.14 -0.10
N PHE A 4 -1.96 16.53 -0.04
CA PHE A 4 -1.43 16.01 1.22
C PHE A 4 -1.15 17.21 2.13
N ARG A 5 -2.01 17.41 3.12
CA ARG A 5 -1.83 18.47 4.12
C ARG A 5 -0.59 18.14 4.96
N ASN A 6 0.41 19.01 4.88
CA ASN A 6 1.47 19.10 5.87
C ASN A 6 0.86 19.41 7.24
N GLY A 7 1.08 18.54 8.22
CA GLY A 7 0.85 18.83 9.64
C GLY A 7 -0.37 18.16 10.27
N ALA A 8 -0.28 16.85 10.54
CA ALA A 8 -0.83 16.18 11.72
C ALA A 8 -0.24 14.76 11.77
N GLY A 9 0.34 14.38 12.91
CA GLY A 9 1.28 13.25 13.05
C GLY A 9 0.81 11.91 12.48
N PHE A 10 1.60 11.36 11.55
CA PHE A 10 1.64 9.93 11.28
C PHE A 10 2.29 9.26 12.49
N GLY A 11 1.50 8.57 13.32
CA GLY A 11 1.99 7.89 14.51
C GLY A 11 3.08 6.85 14.19
N SER A 12 4.33 7.23 14.39
CA SER A 12 5.57 6.49 14.76
C SER A 12 5.82 5.02 14.39
N ARG A 13 5.01 4.31 13.61
CA ARG A 13 5.28 2.91 13.26
C ARG A 13 5.64 2.78 11.79
N LYS A 14 6.95 2.85 11.50
CA LYS A 14 7.56 2.48 10.21
C LYS A 14 7.42 0.97 9.99
N ARG A 15 6.22 0.50 9.68
CA ARG A 15 5.93 -0.91 9.43
C ARG A 15 5.67 -1.13 7.95
N VAL A 16 6.17 -2.25 7.45
CA VAL A 16 5.93 -2.72 6.10
C VAL A 16 5.53 -4.19 6.14
N ALA A 17 4.65 -4.60 5.24
CA ALA A 17 4.44 -6.00 4.93
C ALA A 17 5.25 -6.37 3.69
N PHE A 18 5.86 -7.56 3.71
CA PHE A 18 6.56 -8.17 2.58
C PHE A 18 5.87 -9.50 2.26
N GLN A 19 5.25 -9.61 1.07
CA GLN A 19 4.36 -10.73 0.76
C GLN A 19 4.65 -11.30 -0.63
N PHE A 20 4.63 -12.63 -0.73
CA PHE A 20 4.55 -13.38 -2.00
C PHE A 20 3.17 -14.04 -2.07
N SER A 21 2.33 -13.64 -3.04
CA SER A 21 0.96 -14.15 -3.18
C SER A 21 0.74 -14.93 -4.48
N GLY A 22 1.35 -14.48 -5.59
CA GLY A 22 1.33 -15.18 -6.89
C GLY A 22 -0.06 -15.37 -7.51
N GLY A 23 -1.06 -14.61 -7.08
CA GLY A 23 -2.47 -14.84 -7.43
C GLY A 23 -2.85 -14.37 -8.83
N ASP A 24 -2.44 -13.15 -9.20
CA ASP A 24 -2.97 -12.48 -10.40
C ASP A 24 -2.03 -12.56 -11.62
N VAL A 25 -0.73 -12.70 -11.38
CA VAL A 25 0.29 -12.72 -12.43
C VAL A 25 1.17 -13.95 -12.21
N ALA A 26 1.28 -14.78 -13.25
CA ALA A 26 2.09 -16.00 -13.27
C ALA A 26 3.61 -15.69 -13.36
N HIS A 27 4.12 -14.94 -12.39
CA HIS A 27 5.51 -14.56 -12.24
C HIS A 27 5.84 -14.44 -10.75
N ALA A 28 7.01 -14.89 -10.32
CA ALA A 28 7.42 -14.75 -8.93
C ALA A 28 7.76 -13.28 -8.62
N HIS A 29 6.97 -12.64 -7.77
CA HIS A 29 7.21 -11.26 -7.33
C HIS A 29 6.78 -11.07 -5.87
N ALA A 30 7.34 -10.03 -5.25
CA ALA A 30 7.00 -9.61 -3.90
C ALA A 30 6.20 -8.31 -3.93
N HIS A 31 5.23 -8.20 -3.03
CA HIS A 31 4.57 -6.95 -2.68
C HIS A 31 5.26 -6.37 -1.44
N LEU A 32 5.65 -5.10 -1.52
CA LEU A 32 6.11 -4.31 -0.39
C LEU A 32 5.06 -3.24 -0.08
N ILE A 33 4.40 -3.33 1.06
CA ILE A 33 3.23 -2.52 1.39
C ILE A 33 3.50 -1.72 2.66
N PRO A 34 3.51 -0.37 2.61
CA PRO A 34 3.50 0.46 3.82
C PRO A 34 2.20 0.26 4.60
N LEU A 35 2.30 0.04 5.91
CA LEU A 35 1.12 -0.19 6.76
C LEU A 35 0.75 1.07 7.54
N LEU A 36 -0.47 1.56 7.35
CA LEU A 36 -1.09 2.61 8.15
C LEU A 36 -1.61 2.04 9.48
N ASP A 37 -2.31 0.91 9.44
CA ASP A 37 -2.79 0.18 10.62
C ASP A 37 -2.22 -1.26 10.69
N LYS A 38 -2.31 -1.91 11.85
CA LYS A 38 -1.88 -3.32 12.00
C LYS A 38 -2.75 -4.30 11.20
N TYR A 39 -3.95 -3.91 10.78
CA TYR A 39 -4.88 -4.80 10.08
C TYR A 39 -4.94 -4.59 8.55
N ASP A 40 -4.13 -3.69 7.99
CA ASP A 40 -4.13 -3.39 6.54
C ASP A 40 -3.83 -4.62 5.67
N VAL A 41 -3.05 -5.56 6.21
CA VAL A 41 -2.87 -6.89 5.62
C VAL A 41 -3.38 -7.91 6.63
N THR A 42 -4.51 -8.56 6.31
CA THR A 42 -5.17 -9.52 7.20
C THR A 42 -5.74 -10.70 6.42
N SER A 43 -5.92 -11.82 7.10
CA SER A 43 -6.61 -13.00 6.56
C SER A 43 -8.12 -12.87 6.79
N ARG A 44 -8.90 -13.31 5.79
CA ARG A 44 -10.36 -13.42 5.89
C ARG A 44 -10.81 -14.24 7.10
N ARG A 45 -9.98 -15.19 7.55
CA ARG A 45 -10.24 -16.05 8.72
C ARG A 45 -10.27 -15.30 10.06
N TYR A 46 -9.70 -14.09 10.13
CA TYR A 46 -9.74 -13.25 11.32
C TYR A 46 -10.91 -12.26 11.33
N ILE A 47 -11.75 -12.25 10.30
CA ILE A 47 -12.84 -11.29 10.14
C ILE A 47 -14.17 -12.00 10.43
N GLU A 48 -14.85 -11.60 11.51
CA GLU A 48 -16.12 -12.18 11.96
C GLU A 48 -17.27 -11.95 10.97
N GLN A 49 -17.29 -10.80 10.30
CA GLN A 49 -18.34 -10.46 9.33
C GLN A 49 -18.37 -11.51 8.21
N GLU A 50 -19.56 -12.01 7.86
CA GLU A 50 -19.73 -13.01 6.79
C GLU A 50 -19.66 -12.39 5.39
N VAL A 51 -20.12 -11.14 5.25
CA VAL A 51 -20.06 -10.38 4.00
C VAL A 51 -19.15 -9.18 4.19
N ILE A 52 -18.16 -9.03 3.29
CA ILE A 52 -17.25 -7.89 3.25
C ILE A 52 -17.46 -7.15 1.93
N THR A 53 -17.65 -5.84 2.01
CA THR A 53 -17.72 -4.97 0.85
C THR A 53 -16.42 -4.18 0.72
N PHE A 54 -15.73 -4.36 -0.41
CA PHE A 54 -14.53 -3.58 -0.72
C PHE A 54 -14.91 -2.25 -1.35
N LYS A 55 -14.26 -1.17 -0.89
CA LYS A 55 -14.37 0.13 -1.55
C LYS A 55 -13.49 0.14 -2.81
N PRO A 56 -13.91 0.82 -3.88
CA PRO A 56 -13.04 1.09 -5.01
C PRO A 56 -11.75 1.78 -4.55
N ILE A 57 -10.62 1.29 -5.04
CA ILE A 57 -9.32 1.91 -4.76
C ILE A 57 -9.18 3.15 -5.66
N PRO A 58 -8.88 4.33 -5.10
CA PRO A 58 -8.60 5.52 -5.92
C PRO A 58 -7.43 5.27 -6.86
N ASN A 59 -7.58 5.62 -8.14
CA ASN A 59 -6.47 5.64 -9.08
C ASN A 59 -5.81 7.04 -9.04
N PRO A 60 -4.56 7.17 -8.58
CA PRO A 60 -3.86 8.45 -8.49
C PRO A 60 -3.51 9.06 -9.87
N GLY A 61 -3.59 8.26 -10.94
CA GLY A 61 -3.31 8.70 -12.30
C GLY A 61 -1.81 8.76 -12.63
N ASN A 62 -1.51 8.83 -13.93
CA ASN A 62 -0.15 8.63 -14.45
C ASN A 62 0.90 9.64 -13.92
N ASN A 63 0.49 10.87 -13.63
CA ASN A 63 1.42 11.90 -13.17
C ASN A 63 1.87 11.65 -11.73
N GLU A 64 0.93 11.35 -10.83
CA GLU A 64 1.26 11.02 -9.44
C GLU A 64 2.10 9.73 -9.36
N LEU A 65 1.74 8.70 -10.15
CA LEU A 65 2.51 7.45 -10.22
C LEU A 65 3.96 7.69 -10.68
N ARG A 66 4.19 8.54 -11.69
CA ARG A 66 5.55 8.89 -12.16
C ARG A 66 6.35 9.61 -11.09
N THR A 67 5.73 10.56 -10.38
CA THR A 67 6.38 11.27 -9.28
C THR A 67 6.85 10.31 -8.20
N PHE A 68 5.99 9.39 -7.75
CA PHE A 68 6.35 8.40 -6.74
C PHE A 68 7.41 7.40 -7.23
N ALA A 69 7.32 6.94 -8.48
CA ALA A 69 8.34 6.06 -9.06
C ALA A 69 9.73 6.72 -9.03
N LYS A 70 9.81 8.02 -9.38
CA LYS A 70 11.07 8.77 -9.30
C LYS A 70 11.60 8.85 -7.86
N LEU A 71 10.73 9.17 -6.89
CA LEU A 71 11.12 9.24 -5.48
C LEU A 71 11.69 7.91 -4.96
N ILE A 72 11.11 6.78 -5.38
CA ILE A 72 11.60 5.45 -5.01
C ILE A 72 12.94 5.17 -5.68
N ALA A 73 13.08 5.45 -6.98
CA ALA A 73 14.33 5.24 -7.71
C ALA A 73 15.49 6.05 -7.09
N ASP A 74 15.29 7.36 -6.89
CA ASP A 74 16.28 8.23 -6.25
C ASP A 74 16.67 7.75 -4.84
N ALA A 75 15.74 7.12 -4.12
CA ALA A 75 16.00 6.57 -2.79
C ALA A 75 16.75 5.23 -2.80
N LEU A 76 16.73 4.50 -3.92
CA LEU A 76 17.44 3.23 -4.11
C LEU A 76 18.84 3.42 -4.70
N ASP A 77 19.06 4.48 -5.49
CA ASP A 77 20.34 4.84 -6.12
C ASP A 77 21.37 5.44 -5.14
N ARG A 78 21.37 4.99 -3.88
CA ARG A 78 22.30 5.45 -2.83
C ARG A 78 23.66 4.79 -2.92
#